data_AF-A0A7C3MD88-F1
#
_entry.id   AF-A0A7C3MD88-F1
#
_cell.length_a   1.000
_cell.length_b   1.000
_cell.length_c   1.000
_cell.angle_alpha   90.00
_cell.angle_beta   90.00
_cell.angle_gamma   90.00
#
_symmetry.space_group_name_H-M   'P 1'
#
loop_
_entity.id
_entity.type
_entity.pdbx_description
1 polymer ?
#
loop_
_entity_poly.entity_id
_entity_poly.type
_entity_poly.pdbx_seq_one_letter_code
_entity_poly.pdbx_strand_id
1 'polypeptide(L)'
;MNEHDQNPGSWFDGLRRAGDALLGLAQTRFELFTVELQEEKLRAIKLLIWLGAALALGIAGLLLVLGALAVFIWQLAGYAGLIVLALVVLACAAAIIWCIHRQVRKGPLPFNQTVAEFKKDREWLHKKD
;
A
#
# COMPACT_ATOMS: atom_id res chain seq x y z
N MET A 1 60.08 21.27 30.08
CA MET A 1 59.67 20.08 30.85
C MET A 1 58.29 20.40 31.41
N ASN A 2 57.24 20.16 30.62
CA ASN A 2 56.54 18.89 30.43
C ASN A 2 55.69 18.58 31.65
N GLU A 3 54.38 18.82 31.55
CA GLU A 3 53.30 18.14 32.30
C GLU A 3 51.95 18.70 31.82
N HIS A 4 51.58 18.33 30.58
CA HIS A 4 50.21 18.41 30.12
C HIS A 4 49.57 17.08 30.55
N ASP A 5 48.97 17.07 31.74
CA ASP A 5 48.20 15.93 32.24
C ASP A 5 47.01 15.69 31.31
N GLN A 6 47.19 14.77 30.38
CA GLN A 6 46.13 14.21 29.55
C GLN A 6 45.25 13.35 30.46
N ASN A 7 44.19 13.94 31.01
CA ASN A 7 43.16 13.21 31.74
C ASN A 7 42.43 12.27 30.75
N PRO A 8 42.51 10.93 30.91
CA PRO A 8 41.94 9.95 29.97
C PRO A 8 40.39 9.97 29.90
N GLY A 9 39.70 10.78 30.71
CA GLY A 9 38.24 10.93 30.70
C GLY A 9 37.66 11.93 29.67
N SER A 10 38.46 12.87 29.14
CA SER A 10 37.97 13.98 28.31
C SER A 10 37.29 13.53 27.00
N TRP A 11 37.78 12.47 26.36
CA TRP A 11 37.20 11.96 25.11
C TRP A 11 35.91 11.16 25.34
N PHE A 12 35.81 10.47 26.49
CA PHE A 12 34.59 9.81 26.93
C PHE A 12 33.47 10.81 27.27
N ASP A 13 33.82 11.95 27.86
CA ASP A 13 32.86 13.03 28.12
C ASP A 13 32.33 13.66 26.82
N GLY A 14 33.20 13.83 25.82
CA GLY A 14 32.80 14.26 24.47
C GLY A 14 31.85 13.27 23.80
N LEU A 15 32.13 11.97 23.91
CA LEU A 15 31.30 10.90 23.35
C LEU A 15 29.94 10.79 24.07
N ARG A 16 29.91 10.97 25.40
CA ARG A 16 28.66 11.05 26.17
C ARG A 16 27.83 12.26 25.76
N ARG A 17 28.42 13.45 25.65
CA ARG A 17 27.72 14.65 25.19
C ARG A 17 27.18 14.52 23.77
N ALA A 18 27.95 13.90 22.87
CA ALA A 18 27.50 13.62 21.51
C ALA A 18 26.35 12.59 21.50
N GLY A 19 26.41 11.57 22.36
CA GLY A 19 25.34 10.60 22.58
C GLY A 19 24.06 11.25 23.10
N ASP A 20 24.16 12.12 24.11
CA ASP A 20 23.01 12.86 24.67
C ASP A 20 22.40 13.82 23.65
N ALA A 21 23.22 14.49 22.84
CA ALA A 21 22.74 15.36 21.77
C ALA A 21 22.03 14.57 20.66
N LEU A 22 22.55 13.40 20.29
CA LEU A 22 21.92 12.49 19.31
C LEU A 22 20.60 11.91 19.85
N LEU A 23 20.56 11.52 21.12
CA LEU A 23 19.34 11.03 21.77
C LEU A 23 18.28 12.13 21.87
N GLY A 24 18.67 13.36 22.23
CA GLY A 24 17.76 14.51 22.24
C GLY A 24 17.18 14.81 20.86
N LEU A 25 18.02 14.80 19.81
CA LEU A 25 17.58 14.99 18.42
C LEU A 25 16.68 13.84 17.94
N ALA A 26 17.03 12.60 18.26
CA ALA A 26 16.22 11.43 17.92
C ALA A 26 14.86 11.48 18.62
N GLN A 27 14.81 11.88 19.90
CA GLN A 27 13.57 12.01 20.67
C GLN A 27 12.63 13.04 20.05
N THR A 28 13.12 14.25 19.72
CA THR A 28 12.30 15.29 19.08
C THR A 28 11.82 14.87 17.69
N ARG A 29 12.69 14.22 16.90
CA ARG A 29 12.31 13.70 15.58
C ARG A 29 11.30 12.57 15.70
N PHE A 30 11.45 11.63 16.65
CA PHE A 30 10.47 10.55 16.88
C PHE A 30 9.12 11.09 17.35
N GLU A 31 9.11 12.13 18.18
CA GLU A 31 7.87 12.77 18.64
C GLU A 31 7.13 13.41 17.47
N LEU A 32 7.82 14.15 16.60
CA LEU A 32 7.23 14.64 15.34
C LEU A 32 6.85 13.50 14.38
N PHE A 33 7.71 12.50 14.18
CA PHE A 33 7.46 11.38 13.26
C PHE A 33 6.23 10.57 13.70
N THR A 34 6.05 10.42 15.01
CA THR A 34 4.89 9.73 15.59
C THR A 34 3.61 10.53 15.37
N VAL A 35 3.67 11.85 15.52
CA VAL A 35 2.53 12.76 15.27
C VAL A 35 2.17 12.81 13.77
N GLU A 36 3.17 12.97 12.89
CA GLU A 36 2.98 12.96 11.43
C GLU A 36 2.44 11.59 10.95
N LEU A 37 2.97 10.47 11.47
CA LEU A 37 2.44 9.13 11.19
C LEU A 37 1.01 8.98 11.68
N GLN A 38 0.65 9.55 12.84
CA GLN A 38 -0.71 9.50 13.35
C GLN A 38 -1.67 10.28 12.44
N GLU A 39 -1.28 11.45 11.96
CA GLU A 39 -2.10 12.25 11.03
C GLU A 39 -2.28 11.56 9.68
N GLU A 40 -1.21 11.03 9.09
CA GLU A 40 -1.29 10.30 7.82
C GLU A 40 -2.03 8.97 7.95
N LYS A 41 -1.81 8.21 9.03
CA LYS A 41 -2.58 6.98 9.29
C LYS A 41 -4.05 7.27 9.46
N LEU A 42 -4.43 8.33 10.17
CA LEU A 42 -5.83 8.67 10.36
C LEU A 42 -6.49 9.05 9.03
N ARG A 43 -5.77 9.76 8.16
CA ARG A 43 -6.26 10.07 6.80
C ARG A 43 -6.40 8.81 5.94
N ALA A 44 -5.43 7.90 5.98
CA ALA A 44 -5.49 6.64 5.26
C ALA A 44 -6.62 5.73 5.76
N ILE A 45 -6.82 5.63 7.09
CA ILE A 45 -7.91 4.87 7.70
C ILE A 45 -9.27 5.49 7.32
N LYS A 46 -9.41 6.81 7.40
CA LYS A 46 -10.64 7.50 6.95
C LYS A 46 -10.94 7.20 5.49
N LEU A 47 -9.94 7.29 4.62
CA LEU A 47 -10.10 7.00 3.19
C LEU A 47 -10.47 5.52 2.97
N LEU A 48 -9.86 4.59 3.71
CA LEU A 48 -10.16 3.17 3.63
C LEU A 48 -11.59 2.85 4.09
N ILE A 49 -12.07 3.52 5.15
CA ILE A 49 -13.47 3.41 5.62
C ILE A 49 -14.44 3.91 4.55
N TRP A 50 -14.19 5.10 3.97
CA TRP A 50 -15.04 5.65 2.91
C TRP A 50 -15.03 4.80 1.65
N LEU A 51 -13.86 4.30 1.23
CA LEU A 51 -13.74 3.39 0.10
C LEU A 51 -14.48 2.07 0.36
N GLY A 52 -14.33 1.50 1.56
CA GLY A 52 -15.05 0.31 1.98
C GLY A 52 -16.57 0.52 2.00
N ALA A 53 -17.04 1.66 2.53
CA ALA A 53 -18.45 2.02 2.52
C ALA A 53 -19.00 2.20 1.10
N ALA A 54 -18.26 2.87 0.21
CA ALA A 54 -18.64 3.06 -1.18
C ALA A 54 -18.70 1.73 -1.94
N LEU A 55 -17.73 0.83 -1.73
CA LEU A 55 -17.74 -0.52 -2.30
C LEU A 55 -18.91 -1.35 -1.76
N ALA A 56 -19.16 -1.31 -0.46
CA ALA A 56 -20.29 -2.04 0.16
C ALA A 56 -21.64 -1.57 -0.40
N LEU A 57 -21.85 -0.25 -0.48
CA LEU A 57 -23.06 0.33 -1.09
C LEU A 57 -23.15 0.00 -2.59
N GLY A 58 -22.03 0.06 -3.31
CA GLY A 58 -21.98 -0.31 -4.73
C GLY A 58 -22.37 -1.76 -4.98
N ILE A 59 -21.84 -2.69 -4.18
CA ILE A 59 -22.18 -4.12 -4.23
C ILE A 59 -23.66 -4.32 -3.86
N ALA A 60 -24.13 -3.70 -2.78
CA ALA A 60 -25.53 -3.80 -2.36
C ALA A 60 -26.49 -3.28 -3.46
N GLY A 61 -26.18 -2.12 -4.06
CA GLY A 61 -26.94 -1.57 -5.17
C GLY A 61 -26.93 -2.48 -6.40
N LEU A 62 -25.78 -3.05 -6.75
CA LEU A 62 -25.66 -4.00 -7.86
C LEU A 62 -26.52 -5.25 -7.63
N LEU A 63 -26.51 -5.80 -6.41
CA LEU A 63 -27.35 -6.95 -6.04
C LEU A 63 -28.84 -6.61 -6.12
N LEU A 64 -29.25 -5.42 -5.68
CA LEU A 64 -30.64 -4.97 -5.81
C LEU A 64 -31.07 -4.84 -7.27
N VAL A 65 -30.22 -4.25 -8.12
CA VAL A 65 -30.49 -4.13 -9.57
C VAL A 65 -30.59 -5.51 -10.23
N LEU A 66 -29.65 -6.41 -9.93
CA LEU A 66 -29.69 -7.79 -10.46
C LEU A 66 -30.92 -8.54 -9.97
N GLY A 67 -31.29 -8.40 -8.70
CA GLY A 67 -32.50 -8.99 -8.13
C GLY A 67 -33.78 -8.43 -8.77
N ALA A 68 -33.88 -7.12 -8.95
CA ALA A 68 -35.00 -6.48 -9.63
C ALA A 68 -35.12 -6.95 -11.09
N LEU A 69 -33.99 -7.05 -11.79
CA LEU A 69 -33.95 -7.58 -13.16
C LEU A 69 -34.35 -9.05 -13.21
N ALA A 70 -33.92 -9.86 -12.24
CA ALA A 70 -34.31 -11.26 -12.12
C ALA A 70 -35.83 -11.40 -11.92
N VAL A 71 -36.44 -10.59 -11.05
CA VAL A 71 -37.89 -10.58 -10.85
C VAL A 71 -38.62 -10.12 -12.11
N PHE A 72 -38.13 -9.07 -12.78
CA PHE A 72 -38.72 -8.58 -14.02
C PHE A 72 -38.69 -9.63 -15.13
N ILE A 73 -37.54 -10.25 -15.34
CA ILE A 73 -37.35 -11.31 -16.34
C ILE A 73 -38.16 -12.56 -15.99
N TRP A 74 -38.30 -12.88 -14.71
CA TRP A 74 -39.14 -13.99 -14.26
C TRP A 74 -40.58 -13.84 -14.71
N GLN A 75 -41.15 -12.62 -14.66
CA GLN A 75 -42.51 -12.37 -15.16
C GLN A 75 -42.63 -12.56 -16.68
N LEU A 76 -41.54 -12.37 -17.44
CA LEU A 76 -41.54 -12.47 -18.90
C LEU A 76 -41.28 -13.89 -19.41
N ALA A 77 -40.36 -14.62 -18.78
CA ALA A 77 -39.82 -15.88 -19.29
C ALA A 77 -39.55 -16.94 -18.22
N GLY A 78 -39.95 -16.70 -16.97
CA GLY A 78 -39.77 -17.63 -15.85
C GLY A 78 -38.33 -18.10 -15.69
N TYR A 79 -38.15 -19.43 -15.55
CA TYR A 79 -36.85 -20.07 -15.38
C TYR A 79 -35.91 -19.87 -16.57
N ALA A 80 -36.42 -19.89 -17.81
CA ALA A 80 -35.59 -19.73 -19.00
C ALA A 80 -34.91 -18.35 -19.00
N GLY A 81 -35.65 -17.32 -18.59
CA GLY A 81 -35.12 -15.97 -18.44
C GLY A 81 -34.03 -15.87 -17.37
N LEU A 82 -34.20 -16.52 -16.23
CA LEU A 82 -33.16 -16.55 -15.18
C LEU A 82 -31.89 -17.27 -15.62
N ILE A 83 -32.00 -18.37 -16.36
CA ILE A 83 -30.84 -19.10 -16.89
C ILE A 83 -30.07 -18.20 -17.86
N VAL A 84 -30.76 -17.51 -18.77
CA VAL A 84 -30.12 -16.56 -19.71
C VAL A 84 -29.44 -15.43 -18.94
N LEU A 85 -30.11 -14.83 -17.96
CA LEU A 85 -29.53 -13.76 -17.13
C LEU A 85 -28.25 -14.25 -16.42
N ALA A 86 -28.29 -15.44 -15.84
CA ALA A 86 -27.13 -16.04 -15.17
C ALA A 86 -25.97 -16.27 -16.13
N LEU A 87 -26.24 -16.81 -17.32
CA LEU A 87 -25.22 -17.02 -18.35
C LEU A 87 -24.59 -15.71 -18.82
N VAL A 88 -25.39 -14.64 -19.00
CA VAL A 88 -24.88 -13.32 -19.37
C VAL A 88 -23.98 -12.74 -18.28
N VAL A 89 -24.40 -12.81 -17.01
CA VAL A 89 -23.58 -12.32 -15.88
C VAL A 89 -22.27 -13.11 -15.78
N LEU A 90 -22.31 -14.44 -15.91
CA LEU A 90 -21.12 -15.29 -15.88
C LEU A 90 -20.18 -15.01 -17.07
N ALA A 91 -20.73 -14.80 -18.28
CA ALA A 91 -19.94 -14.45 -19.45
C ALA A 91 -19.24 -13.10 -19.28
N CYS A 92 -19.93 -12.09 -18.75
CA CYS A 92 -19.34 -10.80 -18.40
C CYS A 92 -18.21 -10.95 -17.36
N ALA A 93 -18.44 -11.73 -16.30
CA ALA A 93 -17.42 -11.99 -15.28
C ALA A 93 -16.19 -12.67 -15.88
N ALA A 94 -16.38 -13.70 -16.72
CA ALA A 94 -15.30 -14.40 -17.41
C ALA A 94 -14.51 -13.47 -18.35
N ALA A 95 -15.20 -12.58 -19.09
CA ALA A 95 -14.57 -11.60 -19.96
C ALA A 95 -13.73 -10.59 -19.18
N ILE A 96 -14.21 -10.12 -18.02
CA ILE A 96 -13.46 -9.22 -17.13
C ILE A 96 -12.22 -9.94 -16.59
N ILE A 97 -12.37 -11.16 -16.07
CA ILE A 97 -11.25 -11.97 -15.58
C ILE A 97 -10.23 -12.21 -16.69
N TRP A 98 -10.68 -12.54 -17.90
CA TRP A 98 -9.80 -12.68 -19.06
C TRP A 98 -9.06 -11.37 -19.33
N CYS A 99 -9.76 -10.23 -19.35
CA CYS A 99 -9.16 -8.93 -19.62
C CYS A 99 -8.08 -8.59 -18.57
N ILE A 100 -8.38 -8.77 -17.28
CA ILE A 100 -7.43 -8.59 -16.18
C ILE A 100 -6.23 -9.51 -16.36
N HIS A 101 -6.47 -10.80 -16.59
CA HIS A 101 -5.42 -11.79 -16.78
C HIS A 101 -4.53 -11.46 -17.99
N ARG A 102 -5.12 -10.98 -19.08
CA ARG A 102 -4.39 -10.50 -20.27
C ARG A 102 -3.57 -9.25 -19.97
N GLN A 103 -4.10 -8.31 -19.20
CA GLN A 103 -3.36 -7.11 -18.80
C GLN A 103 -2.20 -7.45 -17.86
N VAL A 104 -2.41 -8.32 -16.88
CA VAL A 104 -1.36 -8.79 -15.97
C VAL A 104 -0.26 -9.55 -16.74
N ARG A 105 -0.61 -10.35 -17.76
CA ARG A 105 0.37 -11.07 -18.58
C ARG A 105 1.09 -10.21 -19.64
N LYS A 106 0.48 -9.12 -20.10
CA LYS A 106 1.04 -8.24 -21.15
C LYS A 106 1.66 -6.95 -20.60
N GLY A 107 1.37 -6.58 -19.35
CA GLY A 107 1.91 -5.40 -18.71
C GLY A 107 3.39 -5.59 -18.37
N PRO A 108 4.24 -4.56 -18.52
CA PRO A 108 5.59 -4.59 -17.96
C PRO A 108 5.48 -4.79 -16.44
N LEU A 109 6.30 -5.69 -15.89
CA LEU A 109 6.38 -5.95 -14.45
C LEU A 109 6.47 -4.59 -13.71
N PRO A 110 5.55 -4.25 -12.78
CA PRO A 110 5.45 -2.92 -12.17
C PRO A 110 6.68 -2.51 -11.35
N PHE A 111 7.60 -3.44 -11.12
CA PHE A 111 8.85 -3.25 -10.39
C PHE A 111 10.09 -3.44 -11.25
N ASN A 112 9.99 -3.61 -12.58
CA ASN A 112 11.20 -3.86 -13.39
C ASN A 112 12.14 -2.65 -13.40
N GLN A 113 11.58 -1.43 -13.39
CA GLN A 113 12.37 -0.21 -13.27
C GLN A 113 13.00 -0.09 -11.89
N THR A 114 12.24 -0.35 -10.83
CA THR A 114 12.74 -0.34 -9.44
C THR A 114 13.81 -1.41 -9.20
N VAL A 115 13.60 -2.63 -9.68
CA VAL A 115 14.57 -3.75 -9.56
C VAL A 115 15.82 -3.48 -10.40
N ALA A 116 15.67 -2.87 -11.58
CA ALA A 116 16.81 -2.45 -12.39
C ALA A 116 17.63 -1.35 -11.71
N GLU A 117 16.98 -0.39 -11.05
CA GLU A 117 17.65 0.63 -10.24
C GLU A 117 18.34 0.02 -9.01
N PHE A 118 17.69 -0.88 -8.27
CA PHE A 118 18.33 -1.60 -7.14
C PHE A 118 19.52 -2.46 -7.57
N LYS A 119 19.48 -3.04 -8.77
CA LYS A 119 20.61 -3.81 -9.31
C LYS A 119 21.79 -2.89 -9.67
N LYS A 120 21.51 -1.72 -10.23
CA LYS A 120 22.51 -0.70 -10.54
C LYS A 120 23.17 -0.16 -9.27
N ASP A 121 22.40 0.10 -8.21
CA ASP A 121 22.93 0.53 -6.91
C ASP A 121 23.83 -0.55 -6.28
N ARG A 122 23.48 -1.83 -6.44
CA ARG A 122 24.33 -2.93 -5.99
C ARG A 122 25.64 -3.04 -6.76
N GLU A 123 25.62 -2.79 -8.07
CA GLU A 123 26.84 -2.77 -8.89
C GLU A 123 27.77 -1.60 -8.53
N TRP A 124 27.23 -0.45 -8.13
CA TRP A 124 28.02 0.68 -7.63
C TRP A 124 28.67 0.40 -6.28
N LEU A 125 27.97 -0.29 -5.37
CA LEU A 125 28.52 -0.68 -4.07
C LEU A 125 29.62 -1.74 -4.20
N HIS A 126 29.48 -2.69 -5.13
CA HIS A 126 30.46 -3.77 -5.34
C HIS A 126 31.69 -3.35 -6.19
N LYS A 127 31.69 -2.12 -6.74
CA LYS A 127 32.82 -1.54 -7.48
C LYS A 127 33.73 -0.68 -6.59
N LYS A 128 33.42 -0.58 -5.29
CA LYS A 128 34.18 0.25 -4.33
C LYS A 128 35.12 -0.58 -3.42
N ASP A 129 35.30 -1.86 -3.74
CA ASP A 129 36.40 -2.70 -3.25
C ASP A 129 37.39 -2.95 -4.41
#